data_AF-A0A7R9FD33-F1
#
_entry.id   AF-A0A7R9FD33-F1
#
_cell.length_a   1.000
_cell.length_b   1.000
_cell.length_c   1.000
_cell.angle_alpha   90.00
_cell.angle_beta   90.00
_cell.angle_gamma   90.00
#
_symmetry.space_group_name_H-M   'P 1'
#
loop_
_entity.id
_entity.type
_entity.pdbx_description
1 polymer ?
#
loop_
_entity_poly.entity_id
_entity_poly.type
_entity_poly.pdbx_seq_one_letter_code
_entity_poly.pdbx_strand_id
1 'polypeptide(L)'
;ILLFQNALMTFEDEKLQESLQTLRDMEKRCAQDIGWIKSVCNKVFGSEPISDGNNADKLEEQIILADSQVCVALLTFLQQDLTSCVKGGWVLRKAWKVYQHTYNQILQLYKKTFGCDEVPGVYYKMFHINVWVVPRRGVLHPSPC
;
A
#
# COMPACT_ATOMS: atom_id res chain seq x y z
N ILE A 1 -9.07 5.55 -5.99
CA ILE A 1 -8.78 4.55 -7.05
C ILE A 1 -9.70 4.73 -8.26
N LEU A 2 -11.04 4.70 -8.11
CA LEU A 2 -11.96 4.93 -9.24
C LEU A 2 -11.77 6.29 -9.94
N LEU A 3 -11.62 7.37 -9.16
CA LEU A 3 -11.33 8.71 -9.70
C LEU A 3 -10.03 8.75 -10.51
N PHE A 4 -8.99 8.06 -10.04
CA PHE A 4 -7.70 7.94 -10.74
C PHE A 4 -7.84 7.19 -12.06
N GLN A 5 -8.53 6.06 -12.07
CA GLN A 5 -8.74 5.26 -13.27
C GLN A 5 -9.58 6.04 -14.30
N ASN A 6 -10.60 6.76 -13.84
CA ASN A 6 -11.40 7.61 -14.71
C ASN A 6 -10.54 8.74 -15.30
N ALA A 7 -9.75 9.44 -14.47
CA ALA A 7 -8.85 10.48 -14.93
C ALA A 7 -7.80 9.97 -15.93
N LEU A 8 -7.28 8.75 -15.75
CA LEU A 8 -6.37 8.12 -16.71
C LEU A 8 -7.04 7.78 -18.04
N MET A 9 -8.31 7.35 -18.01
CA MET A 9 -9.05 7.02 -19.22
C MET A 9 -9.45 8.25 -20.04
N THR A 10 -9.83 9.35 -19.37
CA THR A 10 -10.26 10.57 -20.06
C THR A 10 -9.09 11.47 -20.42
N PHE A 11 -8.00 11.42 -19.65
CA PHE A 11 -6.82 12.25 -19.81
C PHE A 11 -7.13 13.76 -19.80
N GLU A 12 -8.22 14.15 -19.15
CA GLU A 12 -8.60 15.56 -18.96
C GLU A 12 -7.80 16.16 -17.80
N ASP A 13 -7.15 17.31 -18.03
CA ASP A 13 -6.29 17.94 -17.02
C ASP A 13 -7.01 18.21 -15.70
N GLU A 14 -8.25 18.67 -15.75
CA GLU A 14 -9.07 18.92 -14.55
C GLU A 14 -9.26 17.65 -13.72
N LYS A 15 -9.52 16.52 -14.39
CA LYS A 15 -9.71 15.21 -13.74
C LYS A 15 -8.40 14.66 -13.20
N LEU A 16 -7.29 14.87 -13.90
CA LEU A 16 -5.95 14.49 -13.43
C LEU A 16 -5.59 15.25 -12.15
N GLN A 17 -5.86 16.56 -12.10
CA GLN A 17 -5.60 17.39 -10.91
C GLN A 17 -6.54 17.03 -9.75
N GLU A 18 -7.85 16.86 -10.01
CA GLU A 18 -8.84 16.41 -9.02
C GLU A 18 -8.44 15.08 -8.39
N SER A 19 -8.04 14.11 -9.23
CA SER A 19 -7.55 12.81 -8.76
C SER A 19 -6.25 12.94 -7.96
N LEU A 20 -5.30 13.78 -8.41
CA LEU A 20 -4.04 13.98 -7.72
C LEU A 20 -4.27 14.54 -6.31
N GLN A 21 -5.11 15.56 -6.17
CA GLN A 21 -5.44 16.17 -4.89
C GLN A 21 -6.12 15.15 -3.95
N THR A 22 -7.11 14.42 -4.46
CA THR A 22 -7.81 13.38 -3.69
C THR A 22 -6.85 12.31 -3.16
N LEU A 23 -5.90 11.87 -3.99
CA LEU A 23 -4.89 10.88 -3.58
C LEU A 23 -3.91 11.45 -2.55
N ARG A 24 -3.55 12.74 -2.63
CA ARG A 24 -2.71 13.40 -1.63
C ARG A 24 -3.40 13.52 -0.28
N ASP A 25 -4.69 13.81 -0.27
CA ASP A 25 -5.48 13.88 0.96
C ASP A 25 -5.62 12.49 1.61
N MET A 26 -5.80 11.44 0.79
CA MET A 26 -5.75 10.05 1.26
C MET A 26 -4.36 9.71 1.85
N GLU A 27 -3.28 10.04 1.14
CA GLU A 27 -1.91 9.81 1.60
C GLU A 27 -1.66 10.46 2.97
N LYS A 28 -2.12 11.71 3.15
CA LYS A 28 -1.96 12.46 4.39
C LYS A 28 -2.70 11.79 5.55
N ARG A 29 -3.95 11.36 5.33
CA ARG A 29 -4.76 10.68 6.35
C ARG A 29 -4.09 9.38 6.80
N CYS A 30 -3.76 8.50 5.86
CA CYS A 30 -3.13 7.23 6.19
C CYS A 30 -1.75 7.40 6.85
N ALA A 31 -0.94 8.37 6.40
CA ALA A 31 0.36 8.63 7.01
C ALA A 31 0.23 9.16 8.45
N GLN A 32 -0.80 9.96 8.74
CA GLN A 32 -1.08 10.46 10.09
C GLN A 32 -1.55 9.33 11.01
N ASP A 33 -2.48 8.50 10.55
CA ASP A 33 -3.02 7.39 11.33
C ASP A 33 -1.94 6.34 11.64
N ILE A 34 -1.10 5.97 10.65
CA ILE A 34 0.05 5.08 10.87
C ILE A 34 1.08 5.70 11.85
N GLY A 35 1.37 7.00 11.72
CA GLY A 35 2.32 7.70 12.59
C GLY A 35 1.82 7.86 14.04
N TRP A 36 0.53 8.13 14.19
CA TRP A 36 -0.18 8.17 15.48
C TRP A 36 -0.17 6.80 16.14
N ILE A 37 -0.56 5.74 15.43
CA ILE A 37 -0.58 4.37 15.92
C ILE A 37 0.80 3.94 16.40
N LYS A 38 1.85 4.22 15.62
CA LYS A 38 3.23 3.91 16.01
C LYS A 38 3.64 4.67 17.28
N SER A 39 3.26 5.94 17.41
CA SER A 39 3.59 6.76 18.58
C SER A 39 2.83 6.34 19.84
N VAL A 40 1.55 5.99 19.72
CA VAL A 40 0.70 5.60 20.86
C VAL A 40 0.99 4.17 21.31
N CYS A 41 1.13 3.22 20.37
CA CYS A 41 1.53 1.85 20.72
C CYS A 41 2.91 1.82 21.39
N ASN A 42 3.90 2.59 20.90
CA ASN A 42 5.24 2.61 21.48
C ASN A 42 5.32 3.32 22.84
N LYS A 43 4.36 4.19 23.16
CA LYS A 43 4.28 4.89 24.46
C LYS A 43 3.42 4.17 25.51
N VAL A 44 2.39 3.45 25.09
CA VAL A 44 1.36 2.91 26.00
C VAL A 44 1.45 1.39 26.13
N PHE A 45 1.96 0.68 25.12
CA PHE A 45 2.02 -0.77 25.11
C PHE A 45 3.47 -1.26 25.01
N GLY A 46 4.15 -1.30 26.16
CA GLY A 46 5.25 -2.22 26.34
C GLY A 46 4.72 -3.65 26.27
N SER A 47 4.86 -4.28 25.10
CA SER A 47 4.73 -5.73 24.91
C SER A 47 3.43 -6.39 25.42
N GLU A 48 2.26 -6.00 24.93
CA GLU A 48 1.05 -6.83 24.95
C GLU A 48 0.57 -7.14 23.53
N PRO A 49 -0.05 -8.32 23.29
CA PRO A 49 -0.43 -8.75 21.96
C PRO A 49 -1.63 -7.91 21.50
N ILE A 50 -1.36 -6.95 20.62
CA ILE A 50 -2.38 -6.25 19.84
C ILE A 50 -3.25 -7.31 19.16
N SER A 51 -4.56 -7.28 19.44
CA SER A 51 -5.55 -8.21 18.89
C SER A 51 -5.44 -8.33 17.37
N ASP A 52 -5.62 -9.54 16.83
CA ASP A 52 -5.39 -9.85 15.41
C ASP A 52 -6.16 -8.95 14.44
N GLY A 53 -7.36 -8.48 14.82
CA GLY A 53 -8.15 -7.52 14.03
C GLY A 53 -7.46 -6.17 13.84
N ASN A 54 -6.80 -5.63 14.86
CA ASN A 54 -6.12 -4.34 14.79
C ASN A 54 -4.79 -4.42 13.99
N ASN A 55 -4.25 -5.62 13.75
CA ASN A 55 -3.07 -5.80 12.90
C ASN A 55 -3.46 -5.85 11.41
N ALA A 56 -4.60 -6.47 11.08
CA ALA A 56 -5.10 -6.52 9.71
C ALA A 56 -5.44 -5.12 9.18
N ASP A 57 -6.17 -4.32 9.96
CA ASP A 57 -6.56 -2.96 9.58
C ASP A 57 -5.33 -2.06 9.31
N LYS A 58 -4.28 -2.20 10.13
CA LYS A 58 -3.02 -1.46 9.95
C LYS A 58 -2.27 -1.86 8.70
N LEU A 59 -2.25 -3.16 8.38
CA LEU A 59 -1.61 -3.65 7.16
C LEU A 59 -2.36 -3.14 5.93
N GLU A 60 -3.69 -3.18 5.97
CA GLU A 60 -4.56 -2.65 4.93
C GLU A 60 -4.30 -1.16 4.71
N GLU A 61 -4.25 -0.36 5.78
CA GLU A 61 -3.96 1.07 5.69
C GLU A 61 -2.58 1.38 5.10
N GLN A 62 -1.55 0.58 5.42
CA GLN A 62 -0.23 0.72 4.83
C GLN A 62 -0.23 0.38 3.33
N ILE A 63 -1.00 -0.62 2.91
CA ILE A 63 -1.20 -0.96 1.48
C ILE A 63 -1.89 0.20 0.77
N ILE A 64 -2.98 0.73 1.34
CA ILE A 64 -3.71 1.88 0.78
C ILE A 64 -2.80 3.11 0.65
N LEU A 65 -1.94 3.36 1.65
CA LEU A 65 -0.95 4.45 1.60
C LEU A 65 0.04 4.24 0.44
N ALA A 66 0.58 3.03 0.30
CA ALA A 66 1.54 2.70 -0.74
C ALA A 66 0.92 2.81 -2.15
N ASP A 67 -0.29 2.29 -2.35
CA ASP A 67 -1.06 2.41 -3.59
C ASP A 67 -1.36 3.86 -3.96
N SER A 68 -1.74 4.67 -2.97
CA SER A 68 -1.98 6.09 -3.19
C SER A 68 -0.71 6.80 -3.66
N GLN A 69 0.45 6.47 -3.08
CA GLN A 69 1.74 7.02 -3.51
C GLN A 69 2.13 6.55 -4.92
N VAL A 70 1.87 5.29 -5.30
CA VAL A 70 2.08 4.82 -6.68
C VAL A 70 1.21 5.60 -7.65
N CYS A 71 -0.09 5.76 -7.37
CA CYS A 71 -1.01 6.50 -8.23
C CYS A 71 -0.59 7.96 -8.39
N VAL A 72 -0.15 8.60 -7.29
CA VAL A 72 0.41 9.96 -7.31
C VAL A 72 1.67 10.04 -8.18
N ALA A 73 2.59 9.08 -8.05
CA ALA A 73 3.80 9.04 -8.87
C ALA A 73 3.45 8.91 -10.35
N LEU A 74 2.50 8.04 -10.70
CA LEU A 74 2.01 7.87 -12.07
C LEU A 74 1.41 9.15 -12.63
N LEU A 75 0.49 9.80 -11.91
CA LEU A 75 -0.07 11.10 -12.32
C LEU A 75 1.01 12.17 -12.47
N THR A 76 2.03 12.15 -11.61
CA THR A 76 3.15 13.09 -11.70
C THR A 76 3.98 12.83 -12.96
N PHE A 77 4.24 11.57 -13.33
CA PHE A 77 4.95 11.25 -14.56
C PHE A 77 4.20 11.69 -15.83
N LEU A 78 2.87 11.68 -15.81
CA LEU A 78 2.04 12.11 -16.94
C LEU A 78 2.14 13.59 -17.25
N GLN A 79 2.65 14.42 -16.32
CA GLN A 79 2.88 15.84 -16.57
C GLN A 79 4.07 16.11 -17.51
N GLN A 80 4.87 15.09 -17.87
CA GLN A 80 5.92 15.11 -18.91
C GLN A 80 7.06 16.14 -18.77
N ASP A 81 7.14 16.89 -17.66
CA ASP A 81 8.28 17.75 -17.35
C ASP A 81 9.41 17.03 -16.58
N LEU A 82 10.67 17.43 -16.79
CA LEU A 82 11.84 16.87 -16.11
C LEU A 82 11.73 16.89 -14.58
N THR A 83 11.20 18.00 -14.03
CA THR A 83 10.99 18.14 -12.58
C THR A 83 9.95 17.15 -12.07
N SER A 84 8.92 16.86 -12.86
CA SER A 84 7.86 15.91 -12.52
C SER A 84 8.36 14.47 -12.59
N CYS A 85 9.29 14.16 -13.50
CA CYS A 85 9.98 12.86 -13.51
C CYS A 85 10.77 12.61 -12.20
N VAL A 86 11.56 13.59 -11.74
CA VAL A 86 12.30 13.45 -10.47
C VAL A 86 11.35 13.33 -9.28
N LYS A 87 10.30 14.17 -9.22
CA LYS A 87 9.28 14.11 -8.16
C LYS A 87 8.53 12.77 -8.14
N GLY A 88 8.11 12.28 -9.31
CA GLY A 88 7.45 11.00 -9.48
C GLY A 88 8.34 9.85 -9.01
N GLY A 89 9.62 9.84 -9.39
CA GLY A 89 10.59 8.84 -8.94
C GLY A 89 10.81 8.85 -7.42
N TRP A 90 10.85 10.04 -6.80
CA TRP A 90 10.96 10.14 -5.34
C TRP A 90 9.73 9.61 -4.61
N VAL A 91 8.53 9.93 -5.09
CA VAL A 91 7.28 9.40 -4.53
C VAL A 91 7.20 7.88 -4.72
N LEU A 92 7.62 7.36 -5.87
CA LEU A 92 7.67 5.92 -6.13
C LEU A 92 8.63 5.20 -5.16
N ARG A 93 9.80 5.80 -4.88
CA ARG A 93 10.73 5.28 -3.86
C ARG A 93 10.11 5.26 -2.47
N LYS A 94 9.27 6.25 -2.14
CA LYS A 94 8.52 6.28 -0.87
C LYS A 94 7.52 5.12 -0.80
N ALA A 95 6.74 4.91 -1.86
CA ALA A 95 5.78 3.81 -1.97
C ALA A 95 6.46 2.45 -1.77
N TRP A 96 7.60 2.24 -2.46
CA TRP A 96 8.39 1.02 -2.34
C TRP A 96 8.79 0.72 -0.89
N LYS A 97 9.22 1.74 -0.13
CA LYS A 97 9.59 1.55 1.28
C LYS A 97 8.40 1.15 2.15
N VAL A 98 7.22 1.70 1.89
CA VAL A 98 5.99 1.31 2.60
C VAL A 98 5.67 -0.15 2.28
N TYR A 99 5.67 -0.52 1.00
CA TYR A 99 5.46 -1.90 0.57
C TYR A 99 6.41 -2.90 1.23
N GLN A 100 7.71 -2.60 1.21
CA GLN A 100 8.72 -3.45 1.82
C GLN A 100 8.50 -3.59 3.34
N HIS A 101 8.10 -2.50 4.01
CA HIS A 101 7.79 -2.53 5.44
C HIS A 101 6.55 -3.37 5.75
N THR A 102 5.48 -3.23 4.98
CA THR A 102 4.25 -4.01 5.12
C THR A 102 4.49 -5.49 4.84
N TYR A 103 5.25 -5.80 3.79
CA TYR A 103 5.63 -7.18 3.48
C TYR A 103 6.39 -7.83 4.64
N ASN A 104 7.36 -7.13 5.23
CA ASN A 104 8.11 -7.65 6.37
C ASN A 104 7.21 -7.93 7.59
N GLN A 105 6.19 -7.10 7.84
CA GLN A 105 5.22 -7.35 8.90
C GLN A 105 4.35 -8.57 8.61
N ILE A 106 3.87 -8.72 7.37
CA ILE A 106 3.11 -9.92 6.94
C ILE A 106 3.96 -11.16 7.10
N LEU A 107 5.23 -11.11 6.69
CA LEU A 107 6.16 -12.22 6.81
C LEU A 107 6.39 -12.61 8.28
N GLN A 108 6.54 -11.63 9.18
CA GLN A 108 6.68 -11.90 10.62
C GLN A 108 5.43 -12.54 11.22
N LEU A 109 4.23 -12.04 10.85
CA LEU A 109 2.98 -12.64 11.27
C LEU A 109 2.84 -14.07 10.74
N TYR A 110 3.19 -14.30 9.48
CA TYR A 110 3.13 -15.62 8.86
C TYR A 110 4.08 -16.61 9.55
N LYS A 111 5.33 -16.19 9.81
CA LYS A 111 6.30 -16.98 10.59
C LYS A 111 5.78 -17.32 11.98
N LYS A 112 5.15 -16.36 12.66
CA LYS A 112 4.59 -16.55 14.00
C LYS A 112 3.42 -17.54 14.00
N THR A 113 2.55 -17.47 12.99
CA THR A 113 1.34 -18.29 12.92
C THR A 113 1.61 -19.70 12.39
N PHE A 114 2.51 -19.85 11.41
CA PHE A 114 2.71 -21.10 10.66
C PHE A 114 4.13 -21.68 10.76
N GLY A 115 5.10 -20.96 11.34
CA GLY A 115 6.48 -21.44 11.51
C GLY A 115 7.34 -21.50 10.24
N CYS A 116 6.82 -21.08 9.08
CA CYS A 116 7.53 -21.17 7.80
C CYS A 116 8.15 -19.81 7.41
N ASP A 117 9.36 -19.84 6.84
CA ASP A 117 10.17 -18.65 6.53
C ASP A 117 9.77 -17.89 5.26
N GLU A 118 8.79 -18.41 4.52
CA GLU A 118 8.28 -17.86 3.27
C GLU A 118 6.76 -17.87 3.24
N VAL A 119 6.17 -16.79 2.71
CA VAL A 119 4.72 -16.71 2.47
C VAL A 119 4.43 -17.30 1.09
N PRO A 120 3.66 -18.41 0.98
CA PRO A 120 3.34 -19.03 -0.31
C PRO A 120 2.59 -18.04 -1.21
N GLY A 121 3.00 -17.95 -2.48
CA GLY A 121 2.32 -17.14 -3.49
C GLY A 121 2.73 -15.66 -3.56
N VAL A 122 3.74 -15.20 -2.80
CA VAL A 122 4.13 -13.77 -2.83
C VAL A 122 4.99 -13.40 -4.04
N TYR A 123 5.77 -14.32 -4.60
CA TYR A 123 6.54 -14.04 -5.83
C TYR A 123 5.64 -13.66 -7.02
N TYR A 124 4.39 -14.17 -7.05
CA TYR A 124 3.41 -13.86 -8.09
C TYR A 124 2.45 -12.72 -7.70
N LYS A 125 2.33 -12.41 -6.39
CA LYS A 125 1.49 -11.31 -5.87
C LYS A 125 2.21 -9.98 -5.65
N MET A 126 3.54 -9.97 -5.50
CA MET A 126 4.32 -8.73 -5.37
C MET A 126 4.24 -7.86 -6.63
N PHE A 127 3.94 -8.47 -7.79
CA PHE A 127 3.62 -7.78 -9.05
C PHE A 127 2.11 -7.65 -9.34
N HIS A 128 1.25 -8.30 -8.55
CA HIS A 128 -0.21 -8.36 -8.77
C HIS A 128 -0.99 -7.32 -7.96
N ILE A 129 -0.29 -6.41 -7.27
CA ILE A 129 -0.88 -5.20 -6.66
C ILE A 129 -1.08 -4.10 -7.72
N ASN A 130 -0.60 -4.28 -8.95
CA ASN A 130 -0.90 -3.38 -10.05
C ASN A 130 -2.07 -3.89 -10.90
N VAL A 131 -3.19 -3.17 -10.76
CA VAL A 131 -4.20 -2.91 -11.81
C VAL A 131 -5.13 -4.10 -12.12
N TRP A 132 -6.34 -4.03 -11.55
CA TRP A 132 -7.59 -4.68 -11.98
C TRP A 132 -7.52 -6.16 -12.39
N VAL A 133 -8.11 -7.04 -11.57
CA VAL A 133 -9.13 -8.05 -11.96
C VAL A 133 -9.37 -8.97 -10.76
N VAL A 134 -10.59 -8.95 -10.24
CA VAL A 134 -11.10 -10.03 -9.39
C VAL A 134 -11.31 -11.26 -10.28
N PRO A 135 -10.85 -12.45 -9.86
CA PRO A 135 -11.82 -13.54 -9.82
C PRO A 135 -11.88 -14.23 -8.45
N ARG A 136 -13.10 -14.66 -8.15
CA ARG A 136 -13.58 -15.32 -6.94
C ARG A 136 -12.81 -16.58 -6.55
N ARG A 137 -12.83 -16.85 -5.24
CA ARG A 137 -12.69 -18.14 -4.52
C ARG A 137 -12.04 -19.28 -5.30
N GLY A 138 -10.78 -19.55 -4.99
CA GLY A 138 -10.18 -20.89 -5.07
C GLY A 138 -9.64 -21.23 -3.69
N VAL A 139 -10.14 -22.30 -3.08
CA VAL A 139 -9.66 -22.84 -1.81
C VAL A 139 -8.21 -23.28 -2.01
N LEU A 140 -7.26 -22.52 -1.47
CA LEU A 140 -5.88 -22.97 -1.31
C LEU A 140 -5.82 -23.68 0.03
N HIS A 141 -5.83 -25.01 -0.03
CA HIS A 141 -5.38 -25.84 1.09
C HIS A 141 -3.95 -25.40 1.44
N PRO A 142 -3.63 -25.14 2.72
CA PRO A 142 -2.26 -24.90 3.11
C PRO A 142 -1.48 -26.20 2.90
N SER A 143 -0.53 -26.20 1.97
CA SER A 143 0.52 -27.22 1.96
C SER A 143 1.30 -27.06 3.27
N PRO A 144 1.44 -28.11 4.08
CA PRO A 144 2.35 -28.05 5.20
C PRO A 144 3.78 -27.96 4.64
N CYS A 145 4.62 -27.20 5.34
CA CYS A 145 6.03 -27.55 5.43
C CYS A 145 6.11 -29.04 5.85
#